data_AF-A0A3D4X1B7-F1
#
_entry.id   AF-A0A3D4X1B7-F1
#
_cell.length_a   1.000
_cell.length_b   1.000
_cell.length_c   1.000
_cell.angle_alpha   90.00
_cell.angle_beta   90.00
_cell.angle_gamma   90.00
#
_symmetry.space_group_name_H-M   'P 1'
#
loop_
_entity.id
_entity.type
_entity.pdbx_description
1 polymer ?
#
loop_
_entity_poly.entity_id
_entity_poly.type
_entity_poly.pdbx_seq_one_letter_code
_entity_poly.pdbx_strand_id
1 'polypeptide(L)'
;MSRSEQPIRVVVPRERNRRAPTRRKSERPAPRRLIEKPPVTPPKLGHPKRRLRLATAVSLLLFVVIGARLVQLQLTDAPAYAAAGLQERLSSIDLPAPRGAILDRTGAVLAHSVEARYVGADPELVVDPARTAEALSPLLGIAASDLSGHLQRKKREIDGKPVRFAWLARGVDVDRATQIAEMKLPGIVVGRDERRDVPGDDLAANLIGFTGT
;
A
#
# COMPACT_ATOMS: atom_id res chain seq x y z
N MET A 1 108.63 -37.14 -25.57
CA MET A 1 109.88 -37.26 -24.79
C MET A 1 109.91 -36.09 -23.82
N SER A 2 109.39 -36.18 -22.60
CA SER A 2 109.92 -36.82 -21.38
C SER A 2 111.34 -36.38 -20.98
N ARG A 3 111.42 -35.85 -19.74
CA ARG A 3 112.58 -35.51 -18.89
C ARG A 3 113.39 -34.25 -19.17
N SER A 4 113.38 -33.37 -18.17
CA SER A 4 114.56 -32.94 -17.39
C SER A 4 114.12 -31.77 -16.50
N GLU A 5 114.49 -31.55 -15.24
CA GLU A 5 115.33 -32.19 -14.23
C GLU A 5 115.03 -31.34 -12.97
N GLN A 6 114.97 -31.95 -11.78
CA GLN A 6 115.13 -31.19 -10.53
C GLN A 6 116.63 -30.91 -10.33
N PRO A 7 117.00 -29.91 -9.51
CA PRO A 7 117.81 -30.30 -8.36
C PRO A 7 117.57 -29.54 -7.03
N ILE A 8 117.74 -30.33 -5.96
CA ILE A 8 118.60 -30.07 -4.77
C ILE A 8 118.08 -29.17 -3.63
N ARG A 9 117.41 -29.86 -2.70
CA ARG A 9 117.67 -29.99 -1.24
C ARG A 9 118.69 -29.05 -0.58
N VAL A 10 118.23 -28.32 0.44
CA VAL A 10 119.02 -28.05 1.67
C VAL A 10 118.14 -28.28 2.89
N VAL A 11 118.60 -29.16 3.78
CA VAL A 11 118.02 -29.45 5.10
C VAL A 11 118.97 -28.88 6.15
N VAL A 12 118.47 -28.03 7.06
CA VAL A 12 119.17 -27.59 8.28
C VAL A 12 118.19 -27.66 9.45
N PRO A 13 118.63 -28.03 10.68
CA PRO A 13 117.80 -28.70 11.67
C PRO A 13 117.10 -27.78 12.68
N ARG A 14 116.04 -28.37 13.24
CA ARG A 14 115.47 -28.23 14.60
C ARG A 14 116.04 -27.14 15.52
N GLU A 15 115.11 -26.35 16.04
CA GLU A 15 115.14 -25.99 17.46
C GLU A 15 113.74 -26.07 18.08
N ARG A 16 113.62 -26.92 19.10
CA ARG A 16 112.38 -27.23 19.82
C ARG A 16 112.33 -26.33 21.06
N ASN A 17 111.76 -25.13 20.93
CA ASN A 17 111.55 -24.28 22.10
C ASN A 17 110.16 -24.57 22.70
N ARG A 18 110.14 -25.44 23.72
CA ARG A 18 109.00 -25.66 24.61
C ARG A 18 108.80 -24.42 25.49
N ARG A 19 107.82 -23.58 25.17
CA ARG A 19 107.26 -22.61 26.13
C ARG A 19 105.97 -23.17 26.72
N ALA A 20 105.91 -23.18 28.05
CA ALA A 20 104.76 -23.55 28.87
C ALA A 20 103.55 -22.61 28.61
N PRO A 21 102.32 -23.08 28.87
CA PRO A 21 101.11 -22.44 28.35
C PRO A 21 100.78 -21.17 29.14
N THR A 22 100.74 -20.03 28.44
CA THR A 22 100.13 -18.81 28.98
C THR A 22 98.60 -18.99 29.00
N ARG A 23 98.05 -18.95 30.20
CA ARG A 23 96.62 -18.99 30.54
C ARG A 23 95.85 -17.92 29.75
N ARG A 24 95.31 -18.30 28.58
CA ARG A 24 94.47 -17.43 27.76
C ARG A 24 93.13 -17.26 28.48
N LYS A 25 92.84 -16.06 28.96
CA LYS A 25 91.54 -15.67 29.53
C LYS A 25 90.44 -16.07 28.55
N SER A 26 89.44 -16.79 29.04
CA SER A 26 88.21 -17.10 28.32
C SER A 26 87.43 -15.82 28.07
N GLU A 27 87.59 -15.23 26.89
CA GLU A 27 86.65 -14.22 26.39
C GLU A 27 85.32 -14.93 26.09
N ARG A 28 84.31 -14.66 26.93
CA ARG A 28 82.92 -15.02 26.66
C ARG A 28 82.52 -14.38 25.32
N PRO A 29 81.92 -15.11 24.36
CA PRO A 29 81.35 -14.47 23.18
C PRO A 29 80.23 -13.52 23.62
N ALA A 30 80.29 -12.29 23.10
CA ALA A 30 79.34 -11.22 23.37
C ALA A 30 77.88 -11.65 23.09
N PRO A 31 76.88 -11.11 23.82
CA PRO A 31 75.49 -11.43 23.54
C PRO A 31 75.15 -11.05 22.10
N ARG A 32 74.58 -12.02 21.36
CA ARG A 32 74.07 -11.85 20.00
C ARG A 32 73.10 -10.66 20.02
N ARG A 33 73.47 -9.53 19.40
CA ARG A 33 72.56 -8.38 19.26
C ARG A 33 71.27 -8.87 18.62
N LEU A 34 70.17 -8.82 19.36
CA LEU A 34 68.83 -8.95 18.80
C LEU A 34 68.69 -7.81 17.80
N ILE A 35 68.51 -8.14 16.52
CA ILE A 35 68.10 -7.15 15.52
C ILE A 35 66.67 -6.79 15.91
N GLU A 36 66.51 -5.65 16.57
CA GLU A 36 65.20 -5.08 16.88
C GLU A 36 64.49 -4.85 15.54
N LYS A 37 63.40 -5.60 15.29
CA LYS A 37 62.58 -5.37 14.09
C LYS A 37 62.08 -3.93 14.16
N PRO A 38 62.17 -3.15 13.06
CA PRO A 38 61.63 -1.79 13.07
C PRO A 38 60.15 -1.85 13.45
N PRO A 39 59.67 -0.90 14.28
CA PRO A 39 58.29 -0.91 14.73
C PRO A 39 57.35 -0.84 13.53
N VAL A 40 56.44 -1.81 13.44
CA VAL A 40 55.34 -1.79 12.46
C VAL A 40 54.47 -0.59 12.82
N THR A 41 54.57 0.48 12.03
CA THR A 41 53.75 1.67 12.23
C THR A 41 52.31 1.31 11.86
N PRO A 42 51.32 1.54 12.75
CA PRO A 42 49.93 1.27 12.41
C PRO A 42 49.51 2.18 11.23
N PRO A 43 48.65 1.69 10.32
CA PRO A 43 48.18 2.48 9.19
C PRO A 43 47.55 3.77 9.68
N LYS A 44 47.88 4.90 9.04
CA LYS A 44 47.33 6.21 9.38
C LYS A 44 45.81 6.20 9.17
N LEU A 45 45.06 6.06 10.25
CA LEU A 45 43.60 6.21 10.27
C LEU A 45 43.28 7.65 9.85
N GLY A 46 42.58 7.83 8.73
CA GLY A 46 42.22 9.14 8.18
C GLY A 46 41.50 10.02 9.21
N HIS A 47 41.60 11.34 9.06
CA HIS A 47 41.13 12.31 10.04
C HIS A 47 39.63 12.13 10.40
N PRO A 48 39.30 11.63 11.61
CA PRO A 48 37.92 11.29 11.98
C PRO A 48 36.99 12.52 11.96
N LYS A 49 37.52 13.70 12.30
CA LYS A 49 36.80 14.98 12.24
C LYS A 49 36.41 15.38 10.80
N ARG A 50 37.25 15.08 9.80
CA ARG A 50 36.94 15.37 8.39
C ARG A 50 35.86 14.42 7.85
N ARG A 51 35.95 13.14 8.21
CA ARG A 51 34.95 12.13 7.82
C ARG A 51 33.57 12.43 8.42
N LEU A 52 33.53 12.83 9.69
CA LEU A 52 32.29 13.24 10.35
C LEU A 52 31.68 14.47 9.67
N ARG A 53 32.47 15.53 9.43
CA ARG A 53 32.00 16.74 8.73
C ARG A 53 31.47 16.43 7.33
N LEU A 54 32.15 15.56 6.59
CA LEU A 54 31.70 15.13 5.26
C LEU A 54 30.37 14.38 5.33
N ALA A 55 30.23 13.42 6.25
CA ALA A 55 28.99 12.68 6.44
C ALA A 55 27.84 13.62 6.83
N THR A 56 28.06 14.55 7.77
CA THR A 56 27.07 15.55 8.15
C THR A 56 26.67 16.46 6.99
N ALA A 57 27.64 16.91 6.17
CA ALA A 57 27.36 17.74 5.01
C ALA A 57 26.53 16.99 3.95
N VAL A 58 26.84 15.72 3.69
CA VAL A 58 26.08 14.86 2.78
C VAL A 58 24.67 14.62 3.30
N SER A 59 24.50 14.33 4.59
CA SER A 59 23.17 14.17 5.20
C SER A 59 22.35 15.44 5.12
N LEU A 60 22.93 16.61 5.42
CA LEU A 60 22.26 17.90 5.29
C LEU A 60 21.84 18.18 3.85
N LEU A 61 22.71 17.91 2.87
CA LEU A 61 22.38 18.04 1.46
C LEU A 61 21.18 17.16 1.08
N LEU A 62 21.16 15.91 1.55
CA LEU A 62 20.04 14.99 1.31
C LEU A 62 18.72 15.54 1.87
N PHE A 63 18.73 16.05 3.10
CA PHE A 63 17.56 16.68 3.71
C PHE A 63 17.09 17.91 2.94
N VAL A 64 18.02 18.72 2.43
CA VAL A 64 17.68 19.89 1.60
C VAL A 64 17.01 19.45 0.29
N VAL A 65 17.51 18.41 -0.37
CA VAL A 65 16.89 17.87 -1.60
C VAL A 65 15.48 17.35 -1.33
N ILE A 66 15.28 16.60 -0.25
CA ILE A 66 13.95 16.09 0.14
C ILE A 66 13.01 17.26 0.47
N GLY A 67 13.47 18.25 1.24
CA GLY A 67 12.70 19.44 1.59
C GLY A 67 12.31 20.25 0.37
N ALA A 68 13.23 20.49 -0.56
CA ALA A 68 12.94 21.17 -1.82
C ALA A 68 11.91 20.42 -2.66
N ARG A 69 12.01 19.08 -2.73
CA ARG A 69 11.03 18.26 -3.45
C ARG A 69 9.65 18.31 -2.79
N LEU A 70 9.59 18.34 -1.46
CA LEU A 70 8.35 18.47 -0.72
C LEU A 70 7.68 19.83 -0.96
N VAL A 71 8.45 20.92 -0.91
CA VAL A 71 7.97 22.28 -1.23
C VAL A 71 7.48 22.36 -2.67
N GLN A 72 8.21 21.76 -3.63
CA GLN A 72 7.77 21.68 -5.02
C GLN A 72 6.40 20.98 -5.14
N LEU A 73 6.25 19.79 -4.56
CA LEU A 73 4.98 19.04 -4.57
C LEU A 73 3.83 19.82 -3.93
N GLN A 74 4.10 20.58 -2.86
CA GLN A 74 3.08 21.38 -2.17
C GLN A 74 2.72 22.68 -2.89
N LEU A 75 3.63 23.32 -3.63
CA LEU A 75 3.36 24.58 -4.31
C LEU A 75 2.85 24.41 -5.75
N THR A 76 3.34 23.42 -6.50
CA THR A 76 2.96 23.23 -7.91
C THR A 76 1.81 22.25 -8.10
N ASP A 77 1.77 21.17 -7.31
CA ASP A 77 0.89 20.04 -7.60
C ASP A 77 -0.24 19.86 -6.56
N ALA A 78 -0.25 20.66 -5.49
CA ALA A 78 -1.30 20.61 -4.46
C ALA A 78 -2.73 20.71 -5.01
N PRO A 79 -3.08 21.60 -5.96
CA PRO A 79 -4.44 21.65 -6.48
C PRO A 79 -4.76 20.43 -7.37
N ALA A 80 -3.79 19.89 -8.11
CA ALA A 80 -3.99 18.76 -9.01
C ALA A 80 -4.17 17.43 -8.24
N TYR A 81 -3.37 17.17 -7.21
CA TYR A 81 -3.53 16.00 -6.35
C TYR A 81 -4.75 16.09 -5.43
N ALA A 82 -5.10 17.29 -4.95
CA ALA A 82 -6.33 17.50 -4.19
C ALA A 82 -7.56 17.27 -5.08
N ALA A 83 -7.56 17.76 -6.32
CA ALA A 83 -8.66 17.54 -7.26
C ALA A 83 -8.80 16.06 -7.65
N ALA A 84 -7.69 15.36 -7.91
CA ALA A 84 -7.71 13.92 -8.20
C ALA A 84 -8.23 13.09 -7.00
N GLY A 85 -7.83 13.44 -5.78
CA GLY A 85 -8.34 12.80 -4.56
C GLY A 85 -9.81 13.12 -4.26
N LEU A 86 -10.32 14.27 -4.70
CA LEU A 86 -11.73 14.64 -4.58
C LEU A 86 -12.61 13.88 -5.57
N GLN A 87 -12.17 13.67 -6.80
CA GLN A 87 -12.93 12.90 -7.80
C GLN A 87 -13.16 11.44 -7.37
N GLU A 88 -12.21 10.83 -6.65
CA GLU A 88 -12.37 9.47 -6.11
C GLU A 88 -13.32 9.41 -4.90
N ARG A 89 -13.57 10.55 -4.23
CA ARG A 89 -14.40 10.63 -3.02
C ARG A 89 -15.80 11.17 -3.25
N LEU A 90 -16.00 11.97 -4.30
CA LEU A 90 -17.26 12.64 -4.57
C LEU A 90 -18.04 11.84 -5.62
N SER A 91 -19.16 11.25 -5.20
CA SER A 91 -20.18 10.80 -6.13
C SER A 91 -21.26 11.87 -6.28
N SER A 92 -21.59 12.23 -7.51
CA SER A 92 -22.80 13.02 -7.79
C SER A 92 -24.02 12.11 -7.64
N ILE A 93 -24.95 12.50 -6.78
CA ILE A 93 -26.25 11.86 -6.65
C ILE A 93 -27.27 12.84 -7.21
N ASP A 94 -27.96 12.47 -8.28
CA ASP A 94 -29.05 13.28 -8.83
C ASP A 94 -30.23 13.23 -7.85
N LEU A 95 -30.63 14.40 -7.34
CA LEU A 95 -31.86 14.53 -6.56
C LEU A 95 -33.00 14.87 -7.54
N PRO A 96 -33.89 13.91 -7.85
CA PRO A 96 -35.00 14.18 -8.75
C PRO A 96 -35.91 15.24 -8.15
N ALA A 97 -36.39 16.15 -8.99
CA ALA A 97 -37.42 17.11 -8.59
C ALA A 97 -38.76 16.39 -8.39
N PRO A 98 -39.55 16.75 -7.35
CA PRO A 98 -40.88 16.17 -7.16
C PRO A 98 -41.76 16.44 -8.37
N ARG A 99 -42.49 15.43 -8.85
CA ARG A 99 -43.46 15.64 -9.94
C ARG A 99 -44.70 16.38 -9.43
N GLY A 100 -45.22 17.29 -10.24
CA GLY A 100 -46.47 18.00 -9.94
C GLY A 100 -47.69 17.09 -9.96
N ALA A 101 -48.72 17.47 -9.18
CA ALA A 101 -50.02 16.80 -9.20
C ALA A 101 -50.80 17.17 -10.47
N ILE A 102 -51.51 16.19 -11.03
CA ILE A 102 -52.47 16.39 -12.12
C ILE A 102 -53.85 16.54 -11.50
N LEU A 103 -54.52 17.65 -11.81
CA LEU A 103 -55.83 18.00 -11.29
C LEU A 103 -56.85 18.02 -12.43
N ASP A 104 -58.11 17.72 -12.11
CA ASP A 104 -59.23 17.92 -13.02
C ASP A 104 -59.64 19.42 -13.08
N ARG A 105 -60.69 19.72 -13.86
CA ARG A 105 -61.22 21.09 -13.97
C ARG A 105 -61.81 21.66 -12.67
N THR A 106 -62.12 20.80 -11.69
CA THR A 106 -62.71 21.17 -10.40
C THR A 106 -61.65 21.27 -9.29
N GLY A 107 -60.42 20.86 -9.57
CA GLY A 107 -59.30 20.82 -8.63
C GLY A 107 -59.12 19.48 -7.91
N ALA A 108 -59.87 18.44 -8.29
CA ALA A 108 -59.71 17.10 -7.74
C ALA A 108 -58.43 16.44 -8.27
N VAL A 109 -57.69 15.75 -7.39
CA VAL A 109 -56.45 15.05 -7.73
C VAL A 109 -56.74 13.83 -8.57
N LEU A 110 -56.21 13.82 -9.80
CA LEU A 110 -56.25 12.67 -10.68
C LEU A 110 -55.00 11.80 -10.54
N ALA A 111 -53.83 12.42 -10.33
CA ALA A 111 -52.60 11.71 -10.04
C ALA A 111 -51.64 12.60 -9.26
N HIS A 112 -50.93 12.05 -8.29
CA HIS A 112 -49.91 12.77 -7.52
C HIS A 112 -48.75 11.85 -7.15
N SER A 113 -47.64 12.46 -6.72
CA SER A 113 -46.48 11.73 -6.20
C SER A 113 -46.59 11.64 -4.68
N VAL A 114 -46.40 10.45 -4.15
CA VAL A 114 -46.30 10.20 -2.71
C VAL A 114 -44.86 9.83 -2.35
N GLU A 115 -44.43 10.24 -1.14
CA GLU A 115 -43.12 9.85 -0.62
C GLU A 115 -43.07 8.32 -0.50
N ALA A 116 -42.01 7.74 -1.05
CA ALA A 116 -41.73 6.34 -0.93
C ALA A 116 -40.23 6.14 -0.65
N ARG A 117 -39.83 4.88 -0.53
CA ARG A 117 -38.43 4.50 -0.38
C ARG A 117 -38.08 3.41 -1.39
N TYR A 118 -36.83 3.40 -1.81
CA TYR A 118 -36.28 2.27 -2.54
C TYR A 118 -35.44 1.42 -1.61
N VAL A 119 -35.36 0.14 -1.92
CA VAL A 119 -34.46 -0.82 -1.28
C VAL A 119 -33.53 -1.36 -2.35
N GLY A 120 -32.25 -1.09 -2.16
CA GLY A 120 -31.15 -1.61 -2.97
C GLY A 120 -30.20 -2.44 -2.13
N ALA A 121 -29.27 -3.10 -2.80
CA ALA A 121 -28.19 -3.81 -2.15
C ALA A 121 -26.86 -3.59 -2.87
N ASP A 122 -25.78 -3.64 -2.13
CA ASP A 122 -24.42 -3.86 -2.61
C ASP A 122 -24.07 -5.34 -2.39
N PRO A 123 -24.14 -6.20 -3.43
CA PRO A 123 -23.82 -7.62 -3.34
C PRO A 123 -22.40 -7.92 -2.82
N GLU A 124 -21.47 -6.97 -2.88
CA GLU A 124 -20.11 -7.14 -2.36
C GLU A 124 -20.05 -7.04 -0.83
N LEU A 125 -20.94 -6.26 -0.23
CA LEU A 125 -21.01 -6.03 1.23
C LEU A 125 -21.96 -6.98 1.95
N VAL A 126 -22.77 -7.76 1.20
CA VAL A 126 -23.69 -8.75 1.77
C VAL A 126 -22.93 -9.99 2.22
N VAL A 127 -23.03 -10.31 3.52
CA VAL A 127 -22.33 -11.46 4.14
C VAL A 127 -23.05 -12.78 3.84
N ASP A 128 -24.36 -12.82 4.06
CA ASP A 128 -25.19 -14.02 3.87
C ASP A 128 -26.42 -13.68 3.00
N PRO A 129 -26.32 -13.87 1.67
CA PRO A 129 -27.42 -13.56 0.75
C PRO A 129 -28.72 -14.31 1.04
N ALA A 130 -28.64 -15.54 1.55
CA ALA A 130 -29.82 -16.36 1.81
C ALA A 130 -30.57 -15.84 3.03
N ARG A 131 -29.85 -15.63 4.14
CA ARG A 131 -30.44 -15.10 5.38
C ARG A 131 -30.95 -13.67 5.20
N THR A 132 -30.22 -12.83 4.47
CA THR A 132 -30.66 -11.46 4.14
C THR A 132 -31.93 -11.48 3.29
N ALA A 133 -32.04 -12.40 2.32
CA ALA A 133 -33.24 -12.56 1.50
C ALA A 133 -34.45 -13.02 2.32
N GLU A 134 -34.28 -13.97 3.23
CA GLU A 134 -35.34 -14.44 4.13
C GLU A 134 -35.88 -13.32 5.04
N ALA A 135 -34.99 -12.47 5.56
CA ALA A 135 -35.39 -11.33 6.38
C ALA A 135 -36.14 -10.25 5.57
N LEU A 136 -35.75 -10.01 4.31
CA LEU A 136 -36.36 -8.99 3.45
C LEU A 136 -37.66 -9.45 2.78
N SER A 137 -37.81 -10.75 2.52
CA SER A 137 -38.95 -11.33 1.83
C SER A 137 -40.32 -10.92 2.40
N PRO A 138 -40.60 -11.02 3.71
CA PRO A 138 -41.91 -10.66 4.26
C PRO A 138 -42.20 -9.15 4.19
N LEU A 139 -41.17 -8.31 4.21
CA LEU A 139 -41.33 -6.85 4.20
C LEU A 139 -41.53 -6.31 2.77
N LEU A 140 -40.84 -6.91 1.79
CA LEU A 140 -40.94 -6.54 0.39
C LEU A 140 -42.07 -7.27 -0.35
N GLY A 141 -42.57 -8.38 0.19
CA GLY A 141 -43.56 -9.23 -0.49
C GLY A 141 -42.99 -9.96 -1.71
N ILE A 142 -41.66 -10.09 -1.80
CA ILE A 142 -40.93 -10.76 -2.89
C ILE A 142 -40.41 -12.09 -2.36
N ALA A 143 -40.42 -13.14 -3.17
CA ALA A 143 -39.91 -14.45 -2.77
C ALA A 143 -38.41 -14.38 -2.41
N ALA A 144 -38.01 -15.05 -1.33
CA ALA A 144 -36.61 -15.08 -0.89
C ALA A 144 -35.67 -15.66 -1.96
N SER A 145 -36.15 -16.59 -2.81
CA SER A 145 -35.40 -17.12 -3.95
C SER A 145 -34.96 -16.01 -4.91
N ASP A 146 -35.87 -15.09 -5.22
CA ASP A 146 -35.66 -14.05 -6.23
C ASP A 146 -34.72 -12.97 -5.68
N LEU A 147 -34.93 -12.58 -4.42
CA LEU A 147 -34.04 -11.67 -3.70
C LEU A 147 -32.63 -12.26 -3.55
N SER A 148 -32.50 -13.54 -3.21
CA SER A 148 -31.19 -14.19 -3.07
C SER A 148 -30.41 -14.16 -4.38
N GLY A 149 -31.08 -14.27 -5.53
CA GLY A 149 -30.47 -14.15 -6.85
C GLY A 149 -29.88 -12.76 -7.10
N HIS A 150 -30.55 -11.71 -6.60
CA HIS A 150 -30.11 -10.32 -6.73
C HIS A 150 -28.98 -9.94 -5.78
N LEU A 151 -28.87 -10.65 -4.65
CA LEU A 151 -27.86 -10.45 -3.60
C LEU A 151 -26.58 -11.26 -3.80
N GLN A 152 -26.60 -12.27 -4.66
CA GLN A 152 -25.43 -13.11 -4.93
C GLN A 152 -24.40 -12.41 -5.82
N ARG A 153 -23.20 -12.19 -5.28
CA ARG A 153 -22.04 -11.61 -5.98
C ARG A 153 -21.76 -12.25 -7.36
N LYS A 154 -21.77 -13.59 -7.43
CA LYS A 154 -21.46 -14.34 -8.67
C LYS A 154 -22.49 -14.17 -9.80
N LYS A 155 -23.72 -13.77 -9.48
CA LYS A 155 -24.78 -13.54 -10.48
C LYS A 155 -24.84 -12.09 -10.95
N ARG A 156 -24.09 -11.20 -10.30
CA ARG A 156 -24.09 -9.75 -10.50
C ARG A 156 -22.66 -9.30 -10.85
N GLU A 157 -22.13 -9.88 -11.91
CA GLU A 157 -20.87 -9.47 -12.52
C GLU A 157 -21.18 -9.05 -13.95
N ILE A 158 -20.91 -7.79 -14.28
CA ILE A 158 -21.07 -7.26 -15.64
C ILE A 158 -19.65 -7.04 -16.16
N ASP A 159 -19.29 -7.71 -17.24
CA ASP A 159 -17.98 -7.62 -17.89
C ASP A 159 -16.78 -7.86 -16.96
N GLY A 160 -16.91 -8.82 -16.03
CA GLY A 160 -15.82 -9.18 -15.10
C GLY A 160 -15.63 -8.18 -13.93
N LYS A 161 -16.59 -7.28 -13.71
CA LYS A 161 -16.57 -6.30 -12.62
C LYS A 161 -17.72 -6.54 -11.65
N PRO A 162 -17.47 -6.51 -10.32
CA PRO A 162 -18.53 -6.65 -9.33
C PRO A 162 -19.50 -5.48 -9.43
N VAL A 163 -20.79 -5.78 -9.54
CA VAL A 163 -21.83 -4.76 -9.48
C VAL A 163 -21.98 -4.33 -8.02
N ARG A 164 -21.73 -3.05 -7.74
CA ARG A 164 -21.81 -2.47 -6.39
C ARG A 164 -23.21 -2.01 -5.99
N PHE A 165 -24.16 -2.04 -6.92
CA PHE A 165 -25.53 -1.63 -6.63
C PHE A 165 -26.56 -2.43 -7.44
N ALA A 166 -27.50 -3.04 -6.73
CA ALA A 166 -28.56 -3.88 -7.26
C ALA A 166 -29.91 -3.42 -6.70
N TRP A 167 -30.86 -3.12 -7.59
CA TRP A 167 -32.24 -2.81 -7.20
C TRP A 167 -32.95 -4.08 -6.68
N LEU A 168 -33.58 -3.97 -5.50
CA LEU A 168 -34.44 -5.02 -4.96
C LEU A 168 -35.91 -4.63 -5.09
N ALA A 169 -36.28 -3.42 -4.65
CA ALA A 169 -37.63 -2.91 -4.72
C ALA A 169 -37.65 -1.38 -4.81
N ARG A 170 -38.68 -0.83 -5.44
CA ARG A 170 -38.96 0.61 -5.56
C ARG A 170 -40.39 0.91 -5.11
N GLY A 171 -40.65 2.14 -4.70
CA GLY A 171 -41.98 2.55 -4.23
C GLY A 171 -42.43 1.82 -2.95
N VAL A 172 -41.48 1.45 -2.09
CA VAL A 172 -41.76 0.79 -0.80
C VAL A 172 -42.30 1.83 0.18
N ASP A 173 -43.28 1.41 0.97
CA ASP A 173 -43.85 2.23 2.04
C ASP A 173 -42.78 2.66 3.05
N VAL A 174 -42.88 3.90 3.55
CA VAL A 174 -41.89 4.50 4.45
C VAL A 174 -41.75 3.71 5.75
N ASP A 175 -42.85 3.17 6.29
CA ASP A 175 -42.82 2.41 7.55
C ASP A 175 -42.07 1.09 7.38
N ARG A 176 -42.35 0.36 6.29
CA ARG A 176 -41.65 -0.89 5.95
C ARG A 176 -40.18 -0.65 5.66
N ALA A 177 -39.85 0.42 4.95
CA ALA A 177 -38.48 0.77 4.64
C ALA A 177 -37.69 1.19 5.89
N THR A 178 -38.35 1.84 6.86
CA THR A 178 -37.77 2.17 8.16
C THR A 178 -37.43 0.91 8.95
N GLN A 179 -38.34 -0.06 8.99
CA GLN A 179 -38.07 -1.37 9.60
C GLN A 179 -36.86 -2.07 8.94
N ILE A 180 -36.74 -2.01 7.61
CA ILE A 180 -35.59 -2.56 6.88
C ILE A 180 -34.28 -1.85 7.26
N ALA A 181 -34.31 -0.53 7.37
CA ALA A 181 -33.15 0.25 7.78
C ALA A 181 -32.73 -0.06 9.23
N GLU A 182 -33.69 -0.30 10.13
CA GLU A 182 -33.45 -0.64 11.53
C GLU A 182 -32.81 -2.03 11.71
N MET A 183 -33.07 -2.97 10.80
CA MET A 183 -32.42 -4.29 10.81
C MET A 183 -30.91 -4.23 10.55
N LYS A 184 -30.38 -3.11 10.03
CA LYS A 184 -28.95 -2.87 9.78
C LYS A 184 -28.27 -4.03 9.05
N LEU A 185 -28.95 -4.56 8.03
CA LEU A 185 -28.44 -5.66 7.23
C LEU A 185 -27.22 -5.18 6.43
N PRO A 186 -26.08 -5.90 6.47
CA PRO A 186 -24.87 -5.49 5.78
C PRO A 186 -25.09 -5.50 4.26
N GLY A 187 -24.70 -4.41 3.61
CA GLY A 187 -24.86 -4.23 2.17
C GLY A 187 -26.27 -3.87 1.72
N ILE A 188 -27.25 -3.67 2.61
CA ILE A 188 -28.58 -3.18 2.22
C ILE A 188 -28.62 -1.66 2.34
N VAL A 189 -29.18 -1.01 1.31
CA VAL A 189 -29.30 0.44 1.20
C VAL A 189 -30.76 0.80 1.06
N VAL A 190 -31.23 1.69 1.94
CA VAL A 190 -32.56 2.31 1.84
C VAL A 190 -32.37 3.77 1.50
N GLY A 191 -33.02 4.24 0.45
CA GLY A 191 -32.96 5.63 0.02
C GLY A 191 -34.34 6.20 -0.31
N ARG A 192 -34.37 7.51 -0.58
CA ARG A 192 -35.61 8.22 -0.96
C ARG A 192 -36.03 7.82 -2.36
N ASP A 193 -37.32 7.59 -2.52
CA ASP A 193 -37.96 7.30 -3.80
C ASP A 193 -39.31 8.02 -3.84
N GLU A 194 -39.97 8.00 -5.00
CA GLU A 194 -41.32 8.52 -5.15
C GLU A 194 -42.17 7.50 -5.89
N ARG A 195 -43.42 7.31 -5.46
CA ARG A 195 -44.40 6.48 -6.17
C ARG A 195 -45.55 7.33 -6.65
N ARG A 196 -46.09 7.00 -7.83
CA ARG A 196 -47.29 7.64 -8.34
C ARG A 196 -48.52 7.01 -7.70
N ASP A 197 -49.37 7.86 -7.12
CA ASP A 197 -50.66 7.49 -6.58
C ASP A 197 -51.77 8.09 -7.44
N VAL A 198 -52.75 7.26 -7.81
CA VAL A 198 -53.85 7.59 -8.72
C VAL A 198 -55.14 7.26 -7.99
N PRO A 199 -55.72 8.22 -7.22
CA PRO A 199 -56.88 7.93 -6.36
C PRO A 199 -58.13 7.46 -7.13
N GLY A 200 -58.22 7.80 -8.41
CA GLY A 200 -59.33 7.40 -9.29
C GLY A 200 -59.10 6.08 -10.03
N ASP A 201 -58.03 5.34 -9.71
CA ASP A 201 -57.62 4.09 -10.36
C ASP A 201 -57.74 4.16 -11.90
N ASP A 202 -58.74 3.49 -12.45
CA ASP A 202 -58.94 3.34 -13.89
C ASP A 202 -59.69 4.51 -14.56
N LEU A 203 -60.28 5.42 -13.77
CA LEU A 203 -61.22 6.46 -14.25
C LEU A 203 -60.66 7.29 -15.43
N ALA A 204 -59.37 7.58 -15.41
CA ALA A 204 -58.70 8.36 -16.45
C ALA A 204 -57.37 7.72 -16.89
N ALA A 205 -57.16 6.42 -16.63
CA ALA A 205 -55.90 5.75 -16.92
C ALA A 205 -55.49 5.83 -18.39
N ASN A 206 -56.44 5.72 -19.32
CA ASN A 206 -56.19 5.82 -20.77
C ASN A 206 -55.83 7.23 -21.23
N LEU A 207 -56.27 8.28 -20.52
CA LEU A 207 -56.01 9.68 -20.87
C LEU A 207 -54.73 10.20 -20.21
N ILE A 208 -54.50 9.83 -18.95
CA ILE A 208 -53.35 10.26 -18.15
C ILE A 208 -52.12 9.38 -18.43
N GLY A 209 -52.34 8.12 -18.80
CA GLY A 209 -51.31 7.14 -19.03
C GLY A 209 -50.63 6.65 -17.76
N PHE A 210 -49.70 5.72 -17.93
CA PHE A 210 -48.85 5.18 -16.89
C PHE A 210 -47.41 5.67 -17.07
N THR A 211 -46.68 5.84 -15.98
CA THR A 211 -45.22 6.00 -16.04
C THR A 211 -44.59 4.66 -15.73
N GLY A 212 -43.71 4.19 -16.61
CA GLY A 212 -42.86 3.04 -16.31
C GLY A 212 -42.01 3.35 -15.08
N THR A 213 -41.92 2.38 -14.17
CA THR A 213 -40.93 2.43 -13.10
C THR A 213 -39.57 2.19 -13.71
#